data_AF-A0A9E6DRB9-F1
#
_entry.id   AF-A0A9E6DRB9-F1
#
_cell.length_a   1.000
_cell.length_b   1.000
_cell.length_c   1.000
_cell.angle_alpha   90.00
_cell.angle_beta   90.00
_cell.angle_gamma   90.00
#
_symmetry.space_group_name_H-M   'P 1'
#
loop_
_entity.id
_entity.type
_entity.pdbx_description
1 polymer ?
#
loop_
_entity_poly.entity_id
_entity_poly.type
_entity_poly.pdbx_seq_one_letter_code
_entity_poly.pdbx_strand_id
1 'polypeptide(L)'
;MSISGTDASSYVAPVENFMAAGLLGLQASIFLGGSGAWLCKWRFFLPLGLAMKNNYCVELLHFPPDYTIEEDQDYLRANTLIRWGECLIANGAAPSEVDRYQTTIDIYPIGADSGEGSDIDAIVLNNDYTPYTNELLLQWTSSDAGVAKPLVAFGGTVRSWFEDQLGLSNLAVGDSGNVTINSVQIPYTIANRPSYFYNAIDDNLTPQENYPTIQPIMQDDLISSLWQVIMKGDPTIDPVVAYDNAAAYYDTDAGQTKICEQVYIQGFDYDAILAQTECLIPVKYTKSERDEQRNATMARLKKLKIPENFETHRLKAFAKYCKKPHFYLNY
;
A
#
# COMPACT_ATOMS: atom_id res chain seq x y z
N MET A 1 12.67 -27.40 -7.97
CA MET A 1 13.56 -26.31 -7.52
C MET A 1 14.52 -26.88 -6.48
N SER A 2 15.78 -26.44 -6.46
CA SER A 2 16.74 -26.82 -5.40
C SER A 2 17.14 -25.55 -4.65
N ILE A 3 16.73 -25.44 -3.39
CA ILE A 3 17.11 -24.32 -2.50
C ILE A 3 18.26 -24.81 -1.63
N SER A 4 19.32 -24.01 -1.47
CA SER A 4 20.50 -24.32 -0.65
C SER A 4 20.73 -23.23 0.41
N GLY A 5 21.47 -23.57 1.47
CA GLY A 5 21.69 -22.70 2.63
C GLY A 5 21.21 -23.33 3.94
N THR A 6 21.56 -22.69 5.07
CA THR A 6 21.33 -23.22 6.42
C THR A 6 19.86 -23.44 6.76
N ASP A 7 18.94 -22.66 6.18
CA ASP A 7 17.49 -22.75 6.41
C ASP A 7 16.69 -23.07 5.15
N ALA A 8 17.35 -23.62 4.11
CA ALA A 8 16.76 -23.85 2.80
C ALA A 8 15.47 -24.68 2.83
N SER A 9 15.42 -25.70 3.69
CA SER A 9 14.24 -26.56 3.85
C SER A 9 13.01 -25.79 4.31
N SER A 10 13.21 -24.72 5.09
CA SER A 10 12.11 -23.90 5.61
C SER A 10 11.46 -22.99 4.56
N TYR A 11 12.09 -22.81 3.40
CA TYR A 11 11.62 -21.99 2.28
C TYR A 11 10.99 -22.78 1.14
N VAL A 12 11.14 -24.12 1.11
CA VAL A 12 10.58 -24.94 0.03
C VAL A 12 9.06 -24.74 -0.09
N ALA A 13 8.32 -24.96 1.00
CA ALA A 13 6.86 -24.81 0.98
C ALA A 13 6.41 -23.35 0.75
N PRO A 14 6.96 -22.32 1.43
CA PRO A 14 6.63 -20.92 1.11
C PRO A 14 6.82 -20.55 -0.36
N VAL A 15 7.92 -20.98 -0.98
CA VAL A 15 8.18 -20.68 -2.39
C VAL A 15 7.23 -21.45 -3.30
N GLU A 16 6.98 -22.73 -3.03
CA GLU A 16 6.01 -23.53 -3.80
C GLU A 16 4.59 -22.93 -3.73
N ASN A 17 4.16 -22.51 -2.54
CA ASN A 17 2.85 -21.90 -2.34
C ASN A 17 2.75 -20.51 -2.99
N PHE A 18 3.83 -19.72 -2.95
CA PHE A 18 3.93 -18.44 -3.64
C PHE A 18 3.80 -18.61 -5.16
N MET A 19 4.52 -19.59 -5.73
CA MET A 19 4.43 -19.92 -7.16
C MET A 19 3.04 -20.45 -7.53
N ALA A 20 2.42 -21.26 -6.67
CA ALA A 20 1.07 -21.78 -6.89
C ALA A 20 0.02 -20.65 -6.91
N ALA A 21 0.09 -19.70 -5.96
CA ALA A 21 -0.71 -18.50 -6.00
C ALA A 21 -0.46 -17.73 -7.30
N GLY A 22 0.80 -17.54 -7.68
CA GLY A 22 1.14 -16.84 -8.91
C GLY A 22 0.62 -17.48 -10.18
N LEU A 23 0.43 -18.81 -10.23
CA LEU A 23 -0.25 -19.47 -11.34
C LEU A 23 -1.72 -19.02 -11.46
N LEU A 24 -2.42 -18.76 -10.36
CA LEU A 24 -3.79 -18.23 -10.38
C LEU A 24 -3.83 -16.83 -10.99
N GLY A 25 -2.92 -15.94 -10.57
CA GLY A 25 -2.80 -14.59 -11.13
C GLY A 25 -2.40 -14.60 -12.61
N LEU A 26 -1.50 -15.51 -13.00
CA LEU A 26 -1.10 -15.69 -14.39
C LEU A 26 -2.28 -16.17 -15.24
N GLN A 27 -3.07 -17.13 -14.76
CA GLN A 27 -4.27 -17.61 -15.46
C GLN A 27 -5.30 -16.50 -15.68
N ALA A 28 -5.56 -15.68 -14.66
CA ALA A 28 -6.43 -14.50 -14.79
C ALA A 28 -5.90 -13.51 -15.85
N SER A 29 -4.58 -13.30 -15.88
CA SER A 29 -3.92 -12.44 -16.86
C SER A 29 -4.00 -12.99 -18.29
N ILE A 30 -3.87 -14.31 -18.47
CA ILE A 30 -4.06 -14.99 -19.75
C ILE A 30 -5.51 -14.82 -20.24
N PHE A 31 -6.48 -14.97 -19.35
CA PHE A 31 -7.90 -14.79 -19.67
C PHE A 31 -8.19 -13.35 -20.14
N LEU A 32 -7.69 -12.36 -19.40
CA LEU A 32 -7.72 -10.94 -19.79
C LEU A 32 -7.05 -10.66 -21.15
N GLY A 33 -5.94 -11.34 -21.43
CA GLY A 33 -5.29 -11.30 -22.74
C GLY A 33 -6.19 -11.85 -23.85
N GLY A 34 -6.85 -12.98 -23.60
CA GLY A 34 -7.76 -13.62 -24.55
C GLY A 34 -9.02 -12.80 -24.86
N SER A 35 -9.49 -11.98 -23.92
CA SER A 35 -10.62 -11.06 -24.13
C SER A 35 -10.25 -9.80 -24.92
N GLY A 36 -8.96 -9.57 -25.16
CA GLY A 36 -8.44 -8.38 -25.84
C GLY A 36 -8.43 -7.13 -24.97
N ALA A 37 -8.63 -7.26 -23.66
CA ALA A 37 -8.62 -6.12 -22.73
C ALA A 37 -7.20 -5.78 -22.23
N TRP A 38 -6.23 -6.70 -22.38
CA TRP A 38 -4.85 -6.51 -21.96
C TRP A 38 -4.07 -5.51 -22.84
N LEU A 39 -3.48 -4.49 -22.23
CA LEU A 39 -2.62 -3.52 -22.93
C LEU A 39 -1.21 -4.08 -23.18
N CYS A 40 -0.62 -3.76 -24.33
CA CYS A 40 0.70 -4.28 -24.71
C CYS A 40 1.84 -3.91 -23.76
N LYS A 41 1.72 -2.81 -23.03
CA LYS A 41 2.71 -2.37 -22.06
C LYS A 41 2.60 -3.08 -20.71
N TRP A 42 1.44 -3.67 -20.40
CA TRP A 42 1.26 -4.38 -19.14
C TRP A 42 2.01 -5.68 -19.08
N ARG A 43 2.47 -6.02 -17.87
CA ARG A 43 3.15 -7.28 -17.55
C ARG A 43 2.44 -7.94 -16.38
N PHE A 44 2.27 -9.26 -16.43
CA PHE A 44 1.96 -9.97 -15.20
C PHE A 44 3.19 -9.88 -14.28
N PHE A 45 3.00 -9.50 -13.02
CA PHE A 45 4.08 -9.30 -12.07
C PHE A 45 3.70 -9.78 -10.68
N LEU A 46 4.50 -10.70 -10.15
CA LEU A 46 4.43 -11.10 -8.76
C LEU A 46 5.28 -10.16 -7.93
N PRO A 47 4.84 -9.76 -6.72
CA PRO A 47 5.62 -8.87 -5.89
C PRO A 47 6.87 -9.61 -5.37
N LEU A 48 8.04 -9.23 -5.89
CA LEU A 48 9.35 -9.80 -5.57
C LEU A 48 10.09 -8.93 -4.54
N GLY A 49 11.10 -9.49 -3.87
CA GLY A 49 11.92 -8.78 -2.86
C GLY A 49 11.34 -8.80 -1.44
N LEU A 50 10.23 -9.51 -1.22
CA LEU A 50 9.48 -9.46 0.03
C LEU A 50 9.81 -10.60 1.01
N ALA A 51 9.62 -10.33 2.30
CA ALA A 51 9.78 -11.31 3.36
C ALA A 51 8.69 -12.41 3.31
N MET A 52 8.98 -13.54 2.65
CA MET A 52 8.06 -14.69 2.62
C MET A 52 7.89 -15.40 3.98
N LYS A 53 8.81 -15.17 4.91
CA LYS A 53 8.74 -15.62 6.30
C LYS A 53 9.11 -14.50 7.24
N ASN A 54 8.64 -14.62 8.49
CA ASN A 54 8.95 -13.68 9.58
C ASN A 54 8.54 -12.23 9.29
N ASN A 55 7.67 -11.99 8.29
CA ASN A 55 7.01 -10.70 8.13
C ASN A 55 6.14 -10.40 9.36
N TYR A 56 6.01 -9.11 9.66
CA TYR A 56 5.23 -8.57 10.77
C TYR A 56 3.84 -8.13 10.32
N CYS A 57 3.71 -7.68 9.08
CA CYS A 57 2.48 -7.18 8.50
C CYS A 57 2.43 -7.55 7.02
N VAL A 58 1.23 -7.47 6.44
CA VAL A 58 1.00 -7.53 5.00
C VAL A 58 0.43 -6.19 4.55
N GLU A 59 0.87 -5.72 3.39
CA GLU A 59 0.45 -4.45 2.80
C GLU A 59 -0.31 -4.75 1.49
N LEU A 60 -1.62 -4.50 1.48
CA LEU A 60 -2.47 -4.75 0.32
C LEU A 60 -2.55 -3.49 -0.53
N LEU A 61 -1.98 -3.56 -1.72
CA LEU A 61 -1.86 -2.47 -2.68
C LEU A 61 -2.67 -2.76 -3.95
N HIS A 62 -2.81 -1.74 -4.78
CA HIS A 62 -3.64 -1.80 -5.97
C HIS A 62 -2.95 -2.64 -7.07
N PHE A 63 -1.83 -2.15 -7.59
CA PHE A 63 -1.03 -2.79 -8.63
C PHE A 63 0.42 -2.34 -8.55
N PRO A 64 1.37 -3.15 -9.06
CA PRO A 64 2.79 -2.84 -9.02
C PRO A 64 3.17 -1.79 -10.09
N PRO A 65 3.92 -0.72 -9.73
CA PRO A 65 4.41 0.22 -10.72
C PRO A 65 5.50 -0.41 -11.58
N ASP A 66 5.49 -0.16 -12.89
CA ASP A 66 6.38 -0.76 -13.88
C ASP A 66 7.89 -0.55 -13.61
N TYR A 67 8.29 0.58 -13.04
CA TYR A 67 9.71 0.83 -12.71
C TYR A 67 10.28 -0.18 -11.69
N THR A 68 9.45 -0.71 -10.78
CA THR A 68 9.89 -1.78 -9.85
C THR A 68 10.22 -3.09 -10.55
N ILE A 69 9.76 -3.23 -11.80
CA ILE A 69 9.95 -4.40 -12.66
C ILE A 69 11.12 -4.17 -13.62
N GLU A 70 11.15 -3.01 -14.27
CA GLU A 70 12.09 -2.72 -15.36
C GLU A 70 13.45 -2.22 -14.86
N GLU A 71 13.49 -1.53 -13.72
CA GLU A 71 14.72 -0.91 -13.20
C GLU A 71 15.30 -1.68 -12.01
N ASP A 72 14.47 -1.92 -10.98
CA ASP A 72 14.98 -2.39 -9.69
C ASP A 72 14.87 -3.90 -9.47
N GLN A 73 13.85 -4.55 -10.06
CA GLN A 73 13.46 -5.94 -9.76
C GLN A 73 13.25 -6.21 -8.26
N ASP A 74 12.94 -5.15 -7.50
CA ASP A 74 12.77 -5.17 -6.05
C ASP A 74 11.69 -4.17 -5.67
N TYR A 75 10.59 -4.69 -5.12
CA TYR A 75 9.42 -3.88 -4.79
C TYR A 75 9.69 -2.91 -3.63
N LEU A 76 10.66 -3.22 -2.76
CA LEU A 76 11.04 -2.37 -1.62
C LEU A 76 11.70 -1.05 -2.05
N ARG A 77 12.02 -0.89 -3.34
CA ARG A 77 12.59 0.33 -3.92
C ARG A 77 11.53 1.28 -4.46
N ALA A 78 10.24 0.90 -4.38
CA ALA A 78 9.14 1.79 -4.69
C ALA A 78 9.16 3.03 -3.78
N ASN A 79 9.12 4.23 -4.36
CA ASN A 79 9.09 5.50 -3.61
C ASN A 79 7.96 5.52 -2.57
N THR A 80 6.81 4.94 -2.93
CA THR A 80 5.66 4.81 -2.05
C THR A 80 5.92 3.93 -0.82
N LEU A 81 6.72 2.86 -0.96
CA LEU A 81 7.09 2.01 0.15
C LEU A 81 8.21 2.62 0.97
N ILE A 82 9.20 3.27 0.36
CA ILE A 82 10.26 3.98 1.08
C ILE A 82 9.63 5.01 2.04
N ARG A 83 8.73 5.85 1.54
CA ARG A 83 8.00 6.82 2.37
C ARG A 83 7.20 6.16 3.50
N TRP A 84 6.51 5.07 3.20
CA TRP A 84 5.76 4.35 4.25
C TRP A 84 6.70 3.75 5.31
N GLY A 85 7.87 3.26 4.89
CA GLY A 85 8.97 2.86 5.76
C GLY A 85 9.45 3.98 6.67
N GLU A 86 9.55 5.21 6.17
CA GLU A 86 9.85 6.39 6.99
C GLU A 86 8.77 6.67 8.03
N CYS A 87 7.48 6.47 7.69
CA CYS A 87 6.39 6.56 8.66
C CYS A 87 6.51 5.47 9.75
N LEU A 88 6.90 4.25 9.40
CA LEU A 88 7.17 3.17 10.37
C LEU A 88 8.35 3.52 11.28
N ILE A 89 9.45 4.05 10.74
CA ILE A 89 10.63 4.50 11.51
C ILE A 89 10.23 5.65 12.43
N ALA A 90 9.44 6.61 11.94
CA ALA A 90 8.92 7.73 12.74
C ALA A 90 8.12 7.23 13.97
N ASN A 91 7.46 6.07 13.84
CA ASN A 91 6.71 5.38 14.88
C ASN A 91 7.53 4.38 15.71
N GLY A 92 8.86 4.35 15.55
CA GLY A 92 9.75 3.56 16.38
C GLY A 92 10.06 2.16 15.84
N ALA A 93 9.68 1.82 14.61
CA ALA A 93 10.23 0.66 13.94
C ALA A 93 11.76 0.83 13.79
N ALA A 94 12.51 -0.23 14.08
CA ALA A 94 13.95 -0.21 13.83
C ALA A 94 14.20 -0.17 12.31
N PRO A 95 15.09 0.69 11.80
CA PRO A 95 15.36 0.78 10.36
C PRO A 95 15.73 -0.56 9.72
N SER A 96 16.45 -1.42 10.43
CA SER A 96 16.84 -2.77 9.97
C SER A 96 15.68 -3.79 9.94
N GLU A 97 14.49 -3.41 10.41
CA GLU A 97 13.31 -4.28 10.47
C GLU A 97 12.17 -3.80 9.57
N VAL A 98 12.30 -2.64 8.92
CA VAL A 98 11.22 -2.01 8.14
C VAL A 98 10.68 -2.93 7.05
N ASP A 99 11.55 -3.58 6.28
CA ASP A 99 11.17 -4.49 5.20
C ASP A 99 10.23 -5.62 5.66
N ARG A 100 10.30 -6.01 6.94
CA ARG A 100 9.44 -7.07 7.50
C ARG A 100 8.00 -6.60 7.71
N TYR A 101 7.75 -5.30 7.80
CA TYR A 101 6.39 -4.74 7.81
C TYR A 101 5.78 -4.69 6.41
N GLN A 102 6.61 -4.57 5.38
CA GLN A 102 6.19 -4.19 4.03
C GLN A 102 6.05 -5.39 3.08
N THR A 103 5.52 -6.52 3.58
CA THR A 103 5.22 -7.66 2.69
C THR A 103 3.99 -7.34 1.85
N THR A 104 4.22 -6.88 0.63
CA THR A 104 3.17 -6.39 -0.27
C THR A 104 2.44 -7.48 -1.05
N ILE A 105 1.12 -7.37 -1.12
CA ILE A 105 0.28 -8.05 -2.11
C ILE A 105 -0.40 -6.99 -2.96
N ASP A 106 -0.27 -7.07 -4.28
CA ASP A 106 -1.10 -6.28 -5.18
C ASP A 106 -2.40 -7.04 -5.50
N ILE A 107 -3.58 -6.41 -5.35
CA ILE A 107 -4.85 -7.06 -5.71
C ILE A 107 -4.92 -7.35 -7.22
N TYR A 108 -4.23 -6.54 -8.03
CA TYR A 108 -4.02 -6.78 -9.45
C TYR A 108 -2.53 -6.91 -9.73
N PRO A 109 -1.98 -8.12 -9.94
CA PRO A 109 -0.57 -8.37 -10.25
C PRO A 109 -0.24 -7.98 -11.70
N ILE A 110 -0.53 -6.72 -12.06
CA ILE A 110 -0.36 -6.13 -13.38
C ILE A 110 0.63 -4.97 -13.26
N GLY A 111 1.88 -5.24 -13.64
CA GLY A 111 2.91 -4.24 -13.86
C GLY A 111 2.47 -3.22 -14.89
N ALA A 112 2.27 -1.98 -14.46
CA ALA A 112 1.79 -0.90 -15.30
C ALA A 112 2.38 0.45 -14.85
N ASP A 113 2.32 1.42 -15.75
CA ASP A 113 2.67 2.79 -15.41
C ASP A 113 1.77 3.26 -14.25
N SER A 114 2.35 4.00 -13.31
CA SER A 114 1.65 4.45 -12.10
C SER A 114 0.31 5.16 -12.42
N GLY A 115 0.21 5.78 -13.60
CA GLY A 115 -0.95 6.44 -14.20
C GLY A 115 -2.17 5.57 -14.51
N GLU A 116 -2.02 4.25 -14.60
CA GLU A 116 -3.01 3.38 -15.27
C GLU A 116 -4.05 2.73 -14.36
N GLY A 117 -4.09 3.08 -13.07
CA GLY A 117 -5.02 2.47 -12.13
C GLY A 117 -6.48 2.47 -12.59
N SER A 118 -6.97 3.58 -13.17
CA SER A 118 -8.35 3.64 -13.68
C SER A 118 -8.61 2.78 -14.91
N ASP A 119 -7.58 2.61 -15.77
CA ASP A 119 -7.68 1.76 -16.95
C ASP A 119 -7.69 0.27 -16.54
N ILE A 120 -6.89 -0.08 -15.53
CA ILE A 120 -6.92 -1.39 -14.88
C ILE A 120 -8.33 -1.61 -14.30
N ASP A 121 -8.80 -0.75 -13.39
CA ASP A 121 -10.11 -0.85 -12.75
C ASP A 121 -11.23 -1.12 -13.76
N ALA A 122 -11.31 -0.30 -14.83
CA ALA A 122 -12.33 -0.45 -15.87
C ALA A 122 -12.34 -1.82 -16.56
N ILE A 123 -11.20 -2.51 -16.59
CA ILE A 123 -10.99 -3.78 -17.28
C ILE A 123 -11.12 -4.98 -16.33
N VAL A 124 -10.65 -4.87 -15.08
CA VAL A 124 -10.71 -5.96 -14.09
C VAL A 124 -12.02 -6.05 -13.32
N LEU A 125 -12.95 -5.11 -13.46
CA LEU A 125 -14.32 -5.19 -12.91
C LEU A 125 -15.05 -6.51 -13.20
N ASN A 126 -14.61 -7.29 -14.20
CA ASN A 126 -15.20 -8.58 -14.58
C ASN A 126 -14.25 -9.79 -14.39
N ASN A 127 -13.06 -9.61 -13.79
CA ASN A 127 -12.05 -10.66 -13.69
C ASN A 127 -11.51 -10.83 -12.28
N ASP A 128 -11.55 -12.09 -11.84
CA ASP A 128 -11.34 -12.40 -10.45
C ASP A 128 -9.86 -12.75 -10.17
N TYR A 129 -9.07 -11.73 -9.83
CA TYR A 129 -7.75 -11.93 -9.20
C TYR A 129 -7.88 -12.33 -7.72
N THR A 130 -9.10 -12.33 -7.14
CA THR A 130 -9.34 -12.66 -5.72
C THR A 130 -8.79 -14.03 -5.31
N PRO A 131 -8.85 -15.11 -6.11
CA PRO A 131 -8.24 -16.38 -5.72
C PRO A 131 -6.73 -16.24 -5.50
N TYR A 132 -6.04 -15.48 -6.35
CA TYR A 132 -4.61 -15.18 -6.18
C TYR A 132 -4.36 -14.39 -4.90
N THR A 133 -5.12 -13.30 -4.69
CA THR A 133 -4.96 -12.41 -3.53
C THR A 133 -5.26 -13.14 -2.22
N ASN A 134 -6.32 -13.94 -2.17
CA ASN A 134 -6.71 -14.70 -0.98
C ASN A 134 -5.68 -15.78 -0.63
N GLU A 135 -5.11 -16.47 -1.63
CA GLU A 135 -4.03 -17.44 -1.37
C GLU A 135 -2.80 -16.77 -0.76
N LEU A 136 -2.36 -15.62 -1.29
CA LEU A 136 -1.23 -14.89 -0.72
C LEU A 136 -1.54 -14.33 0.67
N LEU A 137 -2.75 -13.78 0.88
CA LEU A 137 -3.17 -13.28 2.19
C LEU A 137 -3.11 -14.40 3.21
N LEU A 138 -3.65 -15.58 2.92
CA LEU A 138 -3.61 -16.72 3.84
C LEU A 138 -2.18 -17.14 4.15
N GLN A 139 -1.31 -17.20 3.14
CA GLN A 139 0.08 -17.59 3.32
C GLN A 139 0.86 -16.59 4.20
N TRP A 140 0.72 -15.29 3.94
CA TRP A 140 1.57 -14.28 4.56
C TRP A 140 1.00 -13.66 5.83
N THR A 141 -0.31 -13.80 6.06
CA THR A 141 -0.91 -13.48 7.35
C THR A 141 -0.88 -14.66 8.32
N SER A 142 -0.61 -15.89 7.86
CA SER A 142 -0.40 -17.03 8.76
C SER A 142 0.77 -16.79 9.71
N SER A 143 0.58 -17.19 10.97
CA SER A 143 1.63 -17.21 11.98
C SER A 143 1.67 -18.55 12.73
N ASP A 144 2.87 -18.94 13.14
CA ASP A 144 3.09 -20.13 13.96
C ASP A 144 2.49 -20.00 15.38
N ALA A 145 2.15 -18.77 15.79
CA ALA A 145 1.56 -18.46 17.09
C ALA A 145 0.02 -18.59 17.11
N GLY A 146 -0.61 -18.94 15.99
CA GLY A 146 -2.07 -19.13 15.88
C GLY A 146 -2.88 -17.83 15.82
N VAL A 147 -2.23 -16.67 15.83
CA VAL A 147 -2.85 -15.35 15.63
C VAL A 147 -2.39 -14.80 14.29
N ALA A 148 -3.31 -14.43 13.40
CA ALA A 148 -2.92 -13.91 12.09
C ALA A 148 -2.17 -12.58 12.22
N LYS A 149 -1.17 -12.38 11.36
CA LYS A 149 -0.46 -11.11 11.25
C LYS A 149 -1.39 -10.04 10.67
N PRO A 150 -1.21 -8.77 11.06
CA PRO A 150 -1.99 -7.65 10.57
C PRO A 150 -1.87 -7.42 9.07
N LEU A 151 -2.91 -6.78 8.53
CA LEU A 151 -3.04 -6.32 7.15
C LEU A 151 -3.30 -4.81 7.11
N VAL A 152 -2.62 -4.07 6.24
CA VAL A 152 -3.01 -2.69 5.89
C VAL A 152 -3.52 -2.65 4.47
N ALA A 153 -4.75 -2.15 4.28
CA ALA A 153 -5.38 -2.03 2.98
C ALA A 153 -5.31 -0.58 2.47
N PHE A 154 -4.62 -0.35 1.36
CA PHE A 154 -4.24 0.98 0.90
C PHE A 154 -5.12 1.49 -0.25
N GLY A 155 -5.82 2.61 -0.01
CA GLY A 155 -6.49 3.37 -1.06
C GLY A 155 -7.88 2.86 -1.45
N GLY A 156 -8.55 3.64 -2.30
CA GLY A 156 -9.98 3.47 -2.61
C GLY A 156 -10.30 2.15 -3.32
N THR A 157 -9.51 1.74 -4.31
CA THR A 157 -9.74 0.49 -5.06
C THR A 157 -9.56 -0.72 -4.16
N VAL A 158 -8.45 -0.79 -3.41
CA VAL A 158 -8.20 -1.90 -2.47
C VAL A 158 -9.27 -1.96 -1.40
N ARG A 159 -9.68 -0.81 -0.87
CA ARG A 159 -10.79 -0.73 0.08
C ARG A 159 -12.09 -1.27 -0.51
N SER A 160 -12.41 -0.94 -1.76
CA SER A 160 -13.63 -1.44 -2.43
C SER A 160 -13.55 -2.96 -2.61
N TRP A 161 -12.41 -3.49 -3.05
CA TRP A 161 -12.17 -4.93 -3.11
C TRP A 161 -12.33 -5.59 -1.74
N PHE A 162 -11.85 -4.95 -0.68
CA PHE A 162 -11.91 -5.44 0.69
C PHE A 162 -13.34 -5.40 1.27
N GLU A 163 -14.13 -4.37 0.95
CA GLU A 163 -15.56 -4.30 1.24
C GLU A 163 -16.31 -5.50 0.64
N ASP A 164 -16.01 -5.84 -0.62
CA ASP A 164 -16.59 -7.01 -1.29
C ASP A 164 -16.21 -8.31 -0.57
N GLN A 165 -14.95 -8.47 -0.13
CA GLN A 165 -14.52 -9.65 0.65
C GLN A 165 -15.24 -9.75 2.00
N LEU A 166 -15.54 -8.61 2.62
CA LEU A 166 -16.21 -8.52 3.92
C LEU A 166 -17.74 -8.58 3.83
N GLY A 167 -18.32 -8.42 2.64
CA GLY A 167 -19.75 -8.17 2.49
C GLY A 167 -20.21 -6.88 3.18
N LEU A 168 -19.33 -5.88 3.24
CA LEU A 168 -19.56 -4.59 3.88
C LEU A 168 -19.69 -3.48 2.82
N SER A 169 -20.01 -2.28 3.28
CA SER A 169 -20.01 -1.07 2.45
C SER A 169 -19.67 0.15 3.31
N ASN A 170 -19.03 1.14 2.70
CA ASN A 170 -18.67 2.43 3.31
C ASN A 170 -17.54 2.36 4.35
N LEU A 171 -16.57 1.48 4.19
CA LEU A 171 -15.31 1.57 4.89
C LEU A 171 -14.62 2.90 4.57
N ALA A 172 -14.02 3.53 5.57
CA ALA A 172 -13.28 4.76 5.49
C ALA A 172 -11.82 4.57 5.91
N VAL A 173 -10.98 5.55 5.60
CA VAL A 173 -9.61 5.57 6.13
C VAL A 173 -9.66 5.62 7.65
N GLY A 174 -8.84 4.78 8.27
CA GLY A 174 -8.81 4.58 9.71
C GLY A 174 -9.85 3.61 10.25
N ASP A 175 -10.69 3.02 9.42
CA ASP A 175 -11.53 1.92 9.87
C ASP A 175 -10.67 0.68 10.06
N SER A 176 -10.85 0.02 11.19
CA SER A 176 -10.05 -1.14 11.61
C SER A 176 -10.97 -2.23 12.15
N GLY A 177 -10.52 -3.47 12.11
CA GLY A 177 -11.35 -4.60 12.52
C GLY A 177 -10.71 -5.94 12.18
N ASN A 178 -11.54 -6.98 12.06
CA ASN A 178 -11.11 -8.31 11.64
C ASN A 178 -11.88 -8.74 10.39
N VAL A 179 -11.16 -9.25 9.39
CA VAL A 179 -11.75 -9.93 8.22
C VAL A 179 -11.58 -11.43 8.36
N THR A 180 -12.58 -12.21 7.95
CA THR A 180 -12.46 -13.67 7.91
C THR A 180 -12.22 -14.13 6.48
N ILE A 181 -11.03 -14.66 6.20
CA ILE A 181 -10.67 -15.28 4.92
C ILE A 181 -10.40 -16.76 5.19
N ASN A 182 -11.13 -17.67 4.55
CA ASN A 182 -11.02 -19.13 4.75
C ASN A 182 -10.92 -19.56 6.24
N SER A 183 -11.76 -18.98 7.10
CA SER A 183 -11.81 -19.19 8.56
C SER A 183 -10.63 -18.62 9.36
N VAL A 184 -9.70 -17.93 8.74
CA VAL A 184 -8.63 -17.16 9.41
C VAL A 184 -9.14 -15.74 9.67
N GLN A 185 -9.13 -15.31 10.93
CA GLN A 185 -9.40 -13.92 11.28
C GLN A 185 -8.11 -13.11 11.15
N ILE A 186 -8.11 -12.14 10.24
CA ILE A 186 -6.98 -11.29 9.94
C ILE A 186 -7.31 -9.88 10.45
N PRO A 187 -6.53 -9.32 11.39
CA PRO A 187 -6.73 -7.94 11.82
C PRO A 187 -6.34 -6.99 10.68
N TYR A 188 -7.14 -5.95 10.45
CA TYR A 188 -6.90 -4.99 9.38
C TYR A 188 -7.04 -3.54 9.85
N THR A 189 -6.41 -2.63 9.11
CA THR A 189 -6.76 -1.20 9.06
C THR A 189 -6.78 -0.70 7.62
N ILE A 190 -7.64 0.29 7.34
CA ILE A 190 -7.71 0.97 6.04
C ILE A 190 -6.84 2.23 6.08
N ALA A 191 -5.93 2.38 5.13
CA ALA A 191 -5.03 3.52 5.01
C ALA A 191 -5.22 4.29 3.68
N ASN A 192 -4.71 5.52 3.61
CA ASN A 192 -4.60 6.23 2.33
C ASN A 192 -3.67 5.47 1.39
N ARG A 193 -3.86 5.55 0.07
CA ARG A 193 -2.83 5.11 -0.88
C ARG A 193 -1.53 5.89 -0.60
N PRO A 194 -0.34 5.27 -0.47
CA PRO A 194 0.85 6.02 -0.04
C PRO A 194 1.25 7.16 -0.98
N SER A 195 0.98 7.04 -2.29
CA SER A 195 1.22 8.11 -3.28
C SER A 195 0.30 9.32 -3.11
N TYR A 196 -0.83 9.18 -2.39
CA TYR A 196 -1.80 10.25 -2.21
C TYR A 196 -1.19 11.48 -1.52
N PHE A 197 -0.22 11.27 -0.63
CA PHE A 197 0.53 12.34 0.00
C PHE A 197 1.26 13.23 -1.03
N TYR A 198 2.02 12.62 -1.95
CA TYR A 198 2.73 13.37 -3.01
C TYR A 198 1.77 14.05 -3.97
N ASN A 199 0.70 13.35 -4.39
CA ASN A 199 -0.28 13.92 -5.30
C ASN A 199 -1.04 15.11 -4.71
N ALA A 200 -1.14 15.19 -3.38
CA ALA A 200 -1.81 16.30 -2.72
C ALA A 200 -0.98 17.60 -2.73
N ILE A 201 0.34 17.51 -2.95
CA ILE A 201 1.24 18.65 -3.09
C ILE A 201 0.97 19.37 -4.42
N ASP A 202 0.90 20.70 -4.38
CA ASP A 202 0.86 21.56 -5.55
C ASP A 202 2.23 22.23 -5.71
N ASP A 203 2.93 21.89 -6.79
CA ASP A 203 4.27 22.42 -7.10
C ASP A 203 4.31 23.96 -7.29
N ASN A 204 3.14 24.60 -7.47
CA ASN A 204 3.05 26.06 -7.59
C ASN A 204 2.94 26.76 -6.23
N LEU A 205 2.79 26.01 -5.14
CA LEU A 205 2.64 26.52 -3.78
C LEU A 205 3.92 26.30 -2.98
N THR A 206 4.19 27.20 -2.05
CA THR A 206 5.25 27.02 -1.05
C THR A 206 4.91 25.85 -0.11
N PRO A 207 5.91 25.30 0.60
CA PRO A 207 5.67 24.27 1.63
C PRO A 207 4.60 24.66 2.66
N GLN A 208 4.63 25.91 3.13
CA GLN A 208 3.68 26.45 4.10
C GLN A 208 2.26 26.58 3.53
N GLU A 209 2.13 26.91 2.24
CA GLU A 209 0.83 26.96 1.56
C GLU A 209 0.26 25.55 1.30
N ASN A 210 1.11 24.57 1.04
CA ASN A 210 0.71 23.16 0.89
C ASN A 210 0.31 22.51 2.22
N TYR A 211 0.93 22.93 3.33
CA TYR A 211 0.82 22.30 4.65
C TYR A 211 -0.62 21.94 5.08
N PRO A 212 -1.63 22.84 5.01
CA PRO A 212 -3.00 22.50 5.44
C PRO A 212 -3.65 21.37 4.64
N THR A 213 -3.23 21.17 3.38
CA THR A 213 -3.75 20.13 2.49
C THR A 213 -3.15 18.77 2.81
N ILE A 214 -1.85 18.73 3.11
CA ILE A 214 -1.08 17.48 3.26
C ILE A 214 -0.97 17.02 4.72
N GLN A 215 -1.11 17.92 5.70
CA GLN A 215 -1.05 17.57 7.12
C GLN A 215 -2.11 16.52 7.52
N PRO A 216 -3.40 16.63 7.13
CA PRO A 216 -4.39 15.59 7.41
C PRO A 216 -4.02 14.21 6.86
N ILE A 217 -3.40 14.17 5.68
CA ILE A 217 -2.98 12.94 5.00
C ILE A 217 -1.82 12.31 5.78
N MET A 218 -0.81 13.11 6.13
CA MET A 218 0.31 12.66 6.96
C MET A 218 -0.17 12.13 8.31
N GLN A 219 -1.15 12.79 8.94
CA GLN A 219 -1.73 12.33 10.21
C GLN A 219 -2.37 10.94 10.06
N ASP A 220 -3.19 10.70 9.04
CA ASP A 220 -3.80 9.38 8.82
C ASP A 220 -2.75 8.29 8.53
N ASP A 221 -1.70 8.61 7.77
CA ASP A 221 -0.61 7.68 7.44
C ASP A 221 0.23 7.31 8.67
N LEU A 222 0.55 8.31 9.50
CA LEU A 222 1.27 8.11 10.75
C LEU A 222 0.45 7.32 11.79
N ILE A 223 -0.85 7.54 11.88
CA ILE A 223 -1.74 6.74 12.73
C ILE A 223 -1.75 5.29 12.26
N SER A 224 -1.93 5.07 10.96
CA SER A 224 -2.03 3.72 10.38
C SER A 224 -0.70 2.95 10.45
N SER A 225 0.44 3.62 10.31
CA SER A 225 1.75 3.00 10.49
C SER A 225 2.07 2.74 11.97
N LEU A 226 1.63 3.60 12.90
CA LEU A 226 1.74 3.33 14.33
C LEU A 226 0.87 2.13 14.74
N TRP A 227 -0.32 1.99 14.15
CA TRP A 227 -1.14 0.79 14.30
C TRP A 227 -0.38 -0.47 13.91
N GLN A 228 0.36 -0.48 12.79
CA GLN A 228 1.19 -1.63 12.41
C GLN A 228 2.25 -1.96 13.47
N VAL A 229 2.93 -0.93 14.00
CA VAL A 229 3.95 -1.10 15.04
C VAL A 229 3.35 -1.65 16.33
N ILE A 230 2.16 -1.18 16.73
CA ILE A 230 1.42 -1.68 17.90
C ILE A 230 1.04 -3.16 17.70
N MET A 231 0.43 -3.50 16.56
CA MET A 231 0.03 -4.88 16.25
C MET A 231 1.22 -5.84 16.18
N LYS A 232 2.40 -5.37 15.74
CA LYS A 232 3.65 -6.15 15.80
C LYS A 232 4.10 -6.38 17.23
N GLY A 233 3.99 -5.37 18.09
CA GLY A 233 4.38 -5.44 19.50
C GLY A 233 3.47 -6.34 20.33
N ASP A 234 2.17 -6.34 20.02
CA ASP A 234 1.16 -7.21 20.63
C ASP A 234 0.17 -7.67 19.56
N PRO A 235 0.36 -8.87 18.96
CA PRO A 235 -0.55 -9.39 17.94
C PRO A 235 -1.94 -9.76 18.49
N THR A 236 -2.12 -9.81 19.81
CA THR A 236 -3.40 -10.20 20.45
C THR A 236 -4.31 -9.01 20.75
N ILE A 237 -3.80 -7.78 20.60
CA ILE A 237 -4.58 -6.58 20.82
C ILE A 237 -5.75 -6.51 19.83
N ASP A 238 -6.89 -6.02 20.29
CA ASP A 238 -8.00 -5.73 19.40
C ASP A 238 -7.60 -4.65 18.38
N PRO A 239 -7.81 -4.87 17.08
CA PRO A 239 -7.32 -3.96 16.04
C PRO A 239 -7.99 -2.58 16.08
N VAL A 240 -9.21 -2.45 16.61
CA VAL A 240 -9.86 -1.15 16.83
C VAL A 240 -9.19 -0.43 17.98
N VAL A 241 -8.93 -1.12 19.09
CA VAL A 241 -8.21 -0.56 20.25
C VAL A 241 -6.79 -0.12 19.87
N ALA A 242 -6.07 -0.91 19.06
CA ALA A 242 -4.75 -0.51 18.54
C ALA A 242 -4.82 0.79 17.73
N TYR A 243 -5.87 0.95 16.92
CA TYR A 243 -6.04 2.14 16.08
C TYR A 243 -6.37 3.35 16.94
N ASP A 244 -7.29 3.20 17.88
CA ASP A 244 -7.68 4.25 18.82
C ASP A 244 -6.49 4.73 19.66
N ASN A 245 -5.62 3.80 20.10
CA ASN A 245 -4.38 4.15 20.80
C ASN A 245 -3.42 4.96 19.91
N ALA A 246 -3.26 4.57 18.65
CA ALA A 246 -2.44 5.30 17.70
C ALA A 246 -3.00 6.71 17.43
N ALA A 247 -4.31 6.81 17.21
CA ALA A 247 -4.99 8.09 17.01
C ALA A 247 -4.86 9.00 18.24
N ALA A 248 -5.06 8.45 19.44
CA ALA A 248 -4.94 9.20 20.69
C ALA A 248 -3.52 9.76 20.91
N TYR A 249 -2.47 9.01 20.54
CA TYR A 249 -1.10 9.53 20.56
C TYR A 249 -0.96 10.75 19.63
N TYR A 250 -1.49 10.66 18.41
CA TYR A 250 -1.40 11.72 17.42
C TYR A 250 -2.27 12.94 17.72
N ASP A 251 -3.21 12.85 18.66
CA ASP A 251 -3.97 14.00 19.17
C ASP A 251 -3.21 14.80 20.26
N THR A 252 -2.15 14.22 20.84
CA THR A 252 -1.27 14.90 21.81
C THR A 252 -0.39 15.95 21.13
N ASP A 253 0.16 16.88 21.90
CA ASP A 253 1.06 17.91 21.37
C ASP A 253 2.34 17.30 20.78
N ALA A 254 2.88 16.25 21.39
CA ALA A 254 4.04 15.52 20.86
C ALA A 254 3.72 14.84 19.51
N GLY A 255 2.55 14.19 19.41
CA GLY A 255 2.08 13.60 18.16
C GLY A 255 1.88 14.65 17.07
N GLN A 256 1.32 15.80 17.42
CA GLN A 256 1.11 16.91 16.50
C GLN A 256 2.42 17.55 16.01
N THR A 257 3.41 17.71 16.88
CA THR A 257 4.77 18.09 16.48
C THR A 257 5.36 17.08 15.50
N LYS A 258 5.22 15.78 15.79
CA LYS A 258 5.71 14.70 14.91
C LYS A 258 5.06 14.75 13.53
N ILE A 259 3.74 14.94 13.46
CA ILE A 259 3.02 15.09 12.17
C ILE A 259 3.62 16.24 11.38
N CYS A 260 3.77 17.40 12.03
CA CYS A 260 4.32 18.58 11.37
C CYS A 260 5.72 18.32 10.81
N GLU A 261 6.63 17.77 11.62
CA GLU A 261 8.00 17.48 11.18
C GLU A 261 8.01 16.55 9.97
N GLN A 262 7.19 15.49 10.02
CA GLN A 262 7.13 14.50 8.93
C GLN A 262 6.53 15.07 7.64
N VAL A 263 5.60 16.03 7.71
CA VAL A 263 5.13 16.76 6.52
C VAL A 263 6.30 17.41 5.79
N TYR A 264 7.16 18.13 6.52
CA TYR A 264 8.28 18.84 5.91
C TYR A 264 9.40 17.90 5.44
N ILE A 265 9.71 16.88 6.24
CA ILE A 265 10.74 15.90 5.90
C ILE A 265 10.35 15.13 4.63
N GLN A 266 9.15 14.55 4.61
CA GLN A 266 8.77 13.63 3.52
C GLN A 266 8.14 14.35 2.33
N GLY A 267 7.59 15.54 2.52
CA GLY A 267 6.94 16.31 1.45
C GLY A 267 7.87 17.26 0.71
N PHE A 268 8.93 17.73 1.38
CA PHE A 268 9.80 18.79 0.84
C PHE A 268 11.30 18.52 1.08
N ASP A 269 11.66 17.29 1.45
CA ASP A 269 13.04 16.83 1.68
C ASP A 269 13.82 17.68 2.70
N TYR A 270 13.12 18.21 3.71
CA TYR A 270 13.78 18.96 4.77
C TYR A 270 14.53 18.02 5.70
N ASP A 271 15.72 18.45 6.17
CA ASP A 271 16.34 17.79 7.30
C ASP A 271 15.55 18.07 8.59
N ALA A 272 15.84 17.30 9.65
CA ALA A 272 15.11 17.41 10.92
C ALA A 272 15.20 18.81 11.55
N ILE A 273 16.32 19.53 11.39
CA ILE A 273 16.51 20.86 11.99
C ILE A 273 15.65 21.89 11.26
N LEU A 274 15.64 21.84 9.93
CA LEU A 274 14.84 22.73 9.11
C LEU A 274 13.35 22.46 9.33
N ALA A 275 12.93 21.19 9.34
CA ALA A 275 11.55 20.80 9.63
C ALA A 275 11.07 21.32 11.00
N GLN A 276 11.90 21.18 12.05
CA GLN A 276 11.60 21.72 13.38
C GLN A 276 11.45 23.23 13.40
N THR A 277 12.28 23.94 12.61
CA THR A 277 12.23 25.40 12.52
C THR A 277 10.94 25.89 11.85
N GLU A 278 10.45 25.13 10.87
CA GLU A 278 9.27 25.45 10.08
C GLU A 278 7.97 24.99 10.73
N CYS A 279 8.06 24.13 11.74
CA CYS A 279 6.90 23.66 12.48
C CYS A 279 6.28 24.73 13.37
N LEU A 280 5.36 25.48 12.77
CA LEU A 280 4.44 26.39 13.46
C LEU A 280 3.43 25.59 14.30
N ILE A 281 2.70 26.29 15.17
CA ILE A 281 1.68 25.68 16.07
C ILE A 281 0.81 24.71 15.27
N PRO A 282 0.83 23.39 15.58
CA PRO A 282 0.14 22.40 14.78
C PRO A 282 -1.37 22.64 14.78
N VAL A 283 -1.98 22.59 13.59
CA VAL A 283 -3.45 22.59 13.46
C VAL A 283 -3.95 21.19 13.76
N LYS A 284 -4.78 21.02 14.78
CA LYS A 284 -5.37 19.71 15.10
C LYS A 284 -6.58 19.47 14.20
N TYR A 285 -6.62 18.31 13.56
CA TYR A 285 -7.77 17.86 12.77
C TYR A 285 -8.41 16.63 13.40
N THR A 286 -9.70 16.73 13.71
CA THR A 286 -10.54 15.57 14.04
C THR A 286 -10.63 14.62 12.83
N LYS A 287 -10.98 13.34 13.05
CA LYS A 287 -11.18 12.37 11.95
C LYS A 287 -12.14 12.91 10.88
N SER A 288 -13.26 13.53 11.29
CA SER A 288 -14.23 14.11 10.36
C SER A 288 -13.63 15.25 9.51
N GLU A 289 -12.79 16.11 10.10
CA GLU A 289 -12.15 17.19 9.35
C GLU A 289 -11.08 16.64 8.39
N ARG A 290 -10.34 15.59 8.79
CA ARG A 290 -9.40 14.91 7.88
C ARG A 290 -10.13 14.25 6.70
N ASP A 291 -11.28 13.63 6.97
CA ASP A 291 -12.13 13.05 5.93
C ASP A 291 -12.65 14.11 4.95
N GLU A 292 -13.06 15.28 5.45
CA GLU A 292 -13.49 16.40 4.62
C GLU A 292 -12.35 16.92 3.73
N GLN A 293 -11.16 17.14 4.31
CA GLN A 293 -9.99 17.59 3.57
C GLN A 293 -9.57 16.59 2.51
N ARG A 294 -9.57 15.29 2.84
CA ARG A 294 -9.29 14.23 1.88
C ARG A 294 -10.29 14.25 0.72
N ASN A 295 -11.58 14.37 1.01
CA ASN A 295 -12.61 14.41 -0.04
C ASN A 295 -12.46 15.67 -0.93
N ALA A 296 -12.12 16.82 -0.33
CA ALA A 296 -11.87 18.06 -1.06
C ALA A 296 -10.64 17.95 -1.98
N THR A 297 -9.54 17.40 -1.49
CA THR A 297 -8.31 17.16 -2.25
C THR A 297 -8.56 16.17 -3.39
N MET A 298 -9.27 15.06 -3.14
CA MET A 298 -9.67 14.12 -4.19
C MET A 298 -10.53 14.80 -5.28
N ALA A 299 -11.46 15.67 -4.88
CA ALA A 299 -12.27 16.42 -5.84
C ALA A 299 -11.43 17.41 -6.66
N ARG A 300 -10.39 18.02 -6.07
CA ARG A 300 -9.42 18.87 -6.78
C ARG A 300 -8.64 18.07 -7.82
N LEU A 301 -8.05 16.94 -7.43
CA LEU A 301 -7.25 16.09 -8.32
C LEU A 301 -8.07 15.62 -9.54
N LYS A 302 -9.30 15.15 -9.30
CA LYS A 302 -10.23 14.75 -10.38
C LYS A 302 -10.50 15.89 -11.38
N LYS A 303 -10.62 17.15 -10.92
CA LYS A 303 -10.86 18.31 -11.79
C LYS A 303 -9.65 18.67 -12.65
N LEU A 304 -8.44 18.54 -12.10
CA LEU A 304 -7.21 18.90 -12.81
C LEU A 304 -6.86 17.92 -13.94
N LYS A 305 -7.60 16.80 -14.07
CA LYS A 305 -7.23 15.65 -14.93
C LYS A 305 -5.80 15.19 -14.71
N ILE A 306 -5.20 15.59 -13.59
CA ILE A 306 -4.09 14.88 -13.00
C ILE A 306 -4.76 13.55 -12.64
N PRO A 307 -4.35 12.43 -13.27
CA PRO A 307 -4.75 11.12 -12.76
C PRO A 307 -4.41 11.06 -11.27
N GLU A 308 -4.82 10.06 -10.51
CA GLU A 308 -4.33 9.91 -9.13
C GLU A 308 -2.79 9.68 -9.02
N ASN A 309 -1.98 10.13 -9.99
CA ASN A 309 -0.64 9.65 -10.29
C ASN A 309 0.17 10.79 -10.93
N PHE A 310 1.06 11.41 -10.16
CA PHE A 310 2.11 12.29 -10.67
C PHE A 310 3.46 11.58 -10.56
N GLU A 311 3.72 10.60 -11.42
CA GLU A 311 5.10 10.11 -11.60
C GLU A 311 5.58 10.00 -13.05
N THR A 312 4.75 10.22 -14.09
CA THR A 312 5.24 10.07 -15.46
C THR A 312 4.93 11.27 -16.36
N HIS A 313 5.76 12.31 -16.24
CA HIS A 313 6.03 13.20 -17.38
C HIS A 313 6.87 12.45 -18.44
N ARG A 314 6.23 11.53 -19.18
CA ARG A 314 6.49 11.14 -20.58
C ARG A 314 5.88 9.77 -20.85
N LEU A 315 4.83 9.73 -21.67
CA LEU A 315 4.74 8.92 -22.90
C LEU A 315 3.33 9.04 -23.47
N LYS A 316 3.16 9.95 -24.44
CA LYS A 316 1.98 9.91 -25.32
C LYS A 316 2.23 8.92 -26.46
N ALA A 317 1.19 8.10 -26.66
CA ALA A 317 0.90 7.19 -27.77
C ALA A 317 1.72 5.89 -27.83
N PHE A 318 1.06 4.73 -27.72
CA PHE A 318 1.23 3.59 -28.64
C PHE A 318 0.18 2.46 -28.44
N ALA A 319 -0.17 1.84 -29.57
CA ALA A 319 -0.81 0.53 -29.83
C ALA A 319 -1.82 -0.04 -28.79
N LYS A 320 -3.10 0.11 -29.12
CA LYS A 320 -4.26 -0.46 -28.42
C LYS A 320 -4.29 -1.99 -28.56
N TYR A 321 -4.10 -2.67 -27.43
CA TYR A 321 -4.30 -4.10 -27.15
C TYR A 321 -3.38 -5.09 -27.89
N CYS A 322 -2.81 -6.03 -27.11
CA CYS A 322 -1.95 -7.10 -27.64
C CYS A 322 -2.75 -8.39 -27.85
N LYS A 323 -2.57 -9.03 -29.02
CA LYS A 323 -3.19 -10.34 -29.31
C LYS A 323 -2.58 -11.51 -28.53
N LYS A 324 -1.41 -11.30 -27.91
CA LYS A 324 -0.72 -12.26 -27.04
C LYS A 324 -0.01 -11.48 -25.92
N PRO A 325 -0.24 -11.78 -24.64
CA PRO A 325 0.48 -11.12 -23.56
C PRO A 325 1.95 -11.57 -23.55
N HIS A 326 2.85 -10.65 -23.20
CA HIS A 326 4.26 -10.97 -22.99
C HIS A 326 4.44 -11.49 -21.55
N PHE A 327 4.50 -12.81 -21.40
CA PHE A 327 4.82 -13.48 -20.14
C PHE A 327 6.30 -13.87 -20.16
N TYR A 328 7.17 -13.08 -19.54
CA TYR A 328 8.55 -13.48 -19.30
C TYR A 328 8.64 -14.08 -17.90
N LEU A 329 8.68 -15.42 -17.82
CA LEU A 329 9.26 -16.08 -16.66
C LEU A 329 10.78 -16.06 -16.89
N ASN A 330 11.47 -15.07 -16.35
CA ASN A 330 12.93 -15.14 -16.26
C ASN A 330 13.25 -16.18 -15.20
N TYR A 331 13.66 -17.37 -15.65
CA TYR A 331 14.01 -18.53 -14.84
C TYR A 331 15.33 -18.38 -14.11
#